data_AF-A0A229G4E4-F1
#
_entry.id   AF-A0A229G4E4-F1
#
_cell.length_a   1.000
_cell.length_b   1.000
_cell.length_c   1.000
_cell.angle_alpha   90.00
_cell.angle_beta   90.00
_cell.angle_gamma   90.00
#
_symmetry.space_group_name_H-M   'P 1'
#
loop_
_entity.id
_entity.type
_entity.pdbx_description
1 polymer ?
#
loop_
_entity_poly.entity_id
_entity_poly.type
_entity_poly.pdbx_seq_one_letter_code
_entity_poly.pdbx_strand_id
1 'polypeptide(L)'
;MSATKENVMSVKLQPNMTQNARDLRICEDYWAYDNQSGFIKHVKALCEKYEISTQVLFETIGECFAYLDDVRCEYCGYVCPLQIPADIPYMRAKERWCCEVCEHAVWREHNHR
;
A
#
# COMPACT_ATOMS: atom_id res chain seq x y z
N MET A 1 -23.30 17.52 18.65
CA MET A 1 -22.58 16.25 18.84
C MET A 1 -21.81 16.00 17.57
N SER A 2 -20.53 16.38 17.54
CA SER A 2 -19.68 16.19 16.35
C SER A 2 -19.37 14.70 16.27
N ALA A 3 -19.89 14.03 15.25
CA ALA A 3 -19.41 12.71 14.87
C ALA A 3 -17.90 12.83 14.70
N THR A 4 -17.17 12.09 15.53
CA THR A 4 -15.74 11.85 15.39
C THR A 4 -15.46 11.59 13.93
N LYS A 5 -14.63 12.45 13.30
CA LYS A 5 -13.91 12.07 12.08
C LYS A 5 -13.37 10.68 12.37
N GLU A 6 -13.93 9.67 11.71
CA GLU A 6 -13.32 8.36 11.69
C GLU A 6 -11.84 8.59 11.43
N ASN A 7 -10.98 8.10 12.30
CA ASN A 7 -9.61 7.80 11.91
C ASN A 7 -9.75 6.79 10.78
N VAL A 8 -9.98 7.27 9.55
CA VAL A 8 -10.00 6.45 8.36
C VAL A 8 -8.60 5.89 8.31
N MET A 9 -8.49 4.63 8.71
CA MET A 9 -7.23 3.94 8.90
C MET A 9 -6.41 4.17 7.62
N SER A 10 -5.32 4.91 7.77
CA SER A 10 -4.59 5.48 6.65
C SER A 10 -3.55 4.48 6.19
N VAL A 11 -3.25 4.43 4.89
CA VAL A 11 -2.03 3.76 4.43
C VAL A 11 -0.85 4.30 5.25
N LYS A 12 -0.03 3.38 5.77
CA LYS A 12 1.21 3.72 6.46
C LYS A 12 2.36 3.58 5.49
N LEU A 13 3.24 4.56 5.51
CA LEU A 13 4.45 4.59 4.71
C LEU A 13 5.63 4.45 5.64
N GLN A 14 6.47 3.47 5.36
CA GLN A 14 7.76 3.31 6.01
C GLN A 14 8.87 3.59 4.98
N PRO A 15 9.60 4.70 5.16
CA PRO A 15 10.78 5.02 4.36
C PRO A 15 11.82 3.91 4.35
N ASN A 16 12.50 3.73 3.22
CA ASN A 16 13.79 3.05 3.20
C ASN A 16 14.91 4.03 3.58
N MET A 17 16.05 3.53 4.07
CA MET A 17 17.19 4.33 4.52
C MET A 17 17.82 5.20 3.42
N THR A 18 17.57 4.89 2.15
CA THR A 18 18.11 5.59 0.97
C THR A 18 17.22 6.73 0.46
N GLN A 19 15.95 6.78 0.87
CA GLN A 19 14.98 7.74 0.33
C GLN A 19 15.21 9.14 0.88
N ASN A 20 15.31 10.11 -0.02
CA ASN A 20 15.44 11.52 0.36
C ASN A 20 14.05 12.17 0.57
N ALA A 21 14.03 13.42 1.05
CA ALA A 21 12.78 14.14 1.35
C ALA A 21 11.88 14.41 0.12
N ARG A 22 12.40 14.33 -1.10
CA ARG A 22 11.62 14.43 -2.34
C ARG A 22 10.95 13.09 -2.64
N ASP A 23 11.69 12.00 -2.51
CA ASP A 23 11.19 10.63 -2.73
C ASP A 23 10.03 10.30 -1.78
N LEU A 24 10.14 10.73 -0.53
CA LEU A 24 9.07 10.58 0.46
C LEU A 24 7.80 11.32 0.07
N ARG A 25 7.93 12.56 -0.43
CA ARG A 25 6.78 13.34 -0.92
C ARG A 25 6.13 12.72 -2.15
N ILE A 26 6.93 12.15 -3.06
CA ILE A 26 6.42 11.40 -4.21
C ILE A 26 5.58 10.21 -3.72
N CYS A 27 6.07 9.48 -2.71
CA CYS A 27 5.34 8.35 -2.13
C CYS A 27 4.05 8.79 -1.44
N GLU A 28 4.10 9.81 -0.59
CA GLU A 28 2.92 10.37 0.09
C GLU A 28 1.83 10.79 -0.92
N ASP A 29 2.21 11.54 -1.95
CA ASP A 29 1.28 11.98 -2.98
C ASP A 29 0.73 10.81 -3.82
N TYR A 30 1.55 9.80 -4.10
CA TYR A 30 1.10 8.59 -4.79
C TYR A 30 0.02 7.86 -4.01
N TRP A 31 0.23 7.68 -2.71
CA TRP A 31 -0.70 6.96 -1.82
C TRP A 31 -1.91 7.81 -1.38
N ALA A 32 -1.90 9.12 -1.62
CA ALA A 32 -3.04 10.02 -1.43
C ALA A 32 -4.13 9.92 -2.54
N TYR A 33 -4.14 8.83 -3.31
CA TYR A 33 -5.10 8.58 -4.37
C TYR A 33 -6.54 8.52 -3.83
N ASP A 34 -7.42 9.38 -4.36
CA ASP A 34 -8.80 9.56 -3.88
C ASP A 34 -9.84 8.61 -4.51
N ASN A 35 -9.41 7.71 -5.39
CA ASN A 35 -10.25 6.78 -6.16
C ASN A 35 -11.31 7.44 -7.08
N GLN A 36 -11.36 8.77 -7.18
CA GLN A 36 -12.34 9.51 -7.98
C GLN A 36 -11.74 10.01 -9.29
N SER A 37 -10.47 10.40 -9.25
CA SER A 37 -9.75 11.03 -10.36
C SER A 37 -9.30 10.05 -11.46
N GLY A 38 -9.34 8.74 -11.18
CA GLY A 38 -8.88 7.66 -12.05
C GLY A 38 -7.36 7.46 -11.99
N PHE A 39 -6.93 6.21 -11.78
CA PHE A 39 -5.53 5.87 -11.47
C PHE A 39 -4.52 6.37 -12.51
N ILE A 40 -4.81 6.21 -13.80
CA ILE A 40 -3.92 6.68 -14.88
C ILE A 40 -3.75 8.20 -14.84
N LYS A 41 -4.83 8.94 -14.55
CA LYS A 41 -4.78 10.40 -14.47
C LYS A 41 -3.97 10.86 -13.26
N HIS A 42 -4.14 10.19 -12.12
CA HIS A 42 -3.34 10.41 -10.91
C HIS A 42 -1.85 10.22 -11.18
N VAL A 43 -1.46 9.08 -11.75
CA VAL A 43 -0.06 8.78 -12.11
C VAL A 43 0.52 9.84 -13.05
N LYS A 44 -0.23 10.23 -14.09
CA LYS A 44 0.21 11.29 -15.03
C LYS A 44 0.42 12.63 -14.34
N ALA A 45 -0.51 13.04 -13.47
CA ALA A 45 -0.41 14.29 -12.74
C ALA A 45 0.82 14.33 -11.81
N LEU A 46 1.20 13.19 -11.21
CA LEU A 46 2.42 13.09 -10.41
C LEU A 46 3.69 13.17 -11.26
N CYS A 47 3.72 12.47 -12.40
CA CYS A 47 4.83 12.57 -13.36
C CYS A 47 5.04 14.03 -13.81
N GLU A 48 3.96 14.75 -14.12
CA GLU A 48 4.00 16.16 -14.49
C GLU A 48 4.46 17.05 -13.32
N LYS A 49 3.88 16.87 -12.12
CA LYS A 49 4.20 17.65 -10.91
C LYS A 49 5.68 17.56 -10.52
N TYR A 50 6.26 16.36 -10.66
CA TYR A 50 7.63 16.09 -10.24
C TYR A 50 8.64 16.13 -11.40
N GLU A 51 8.19 16.35 -12.64
CA GLU A 51 9.02 16.33 -13.84
C GLU A 51 9.81 15.02 -14.00
N ILE A 52 9.14 13.88 -13.81
CA ILE A 52 9.73 12.54 -13.88
C ILE A 52 8.97 11.63 -14.85
N SER A 53 9.68 10.61 -15.36
CA SER A 53 9.02 9.56 -16.13
C SER A 53 8.21 8.63 -15.23
N THR A 54 7.27 7.90 -15.83
CA THR A 54 6.50 6.86 -15.12
C THR A 54 7.41 5.77 -14.54
N GLN A 55 8.51 5.44 -15.22
CA GLN A 55 9.48 4.47 -14.72
C GLN A 55 10.15 4.96 -13.42
N VAL A 56 10.68 6.19 -13.42
CA VAL A 56 11.32 6.78 -12.23
C VAL A 56 10.32 6.88 -11.08
N LEU A 57 9.07 7.24 -11.37
CA LEU A 57 7.99 7.27 -10.37
C LEU A 57 7.83 5.90 -9.68
N PHE A 58 7.69 4.82 -10.44
CA PHE A 58 7.49 3.48 -9.86
C PHE A 58 8.74 2.91 -9.18
N GLU A 59 9.95 3.24 -9.67
CA GLU A 59 11.20 2.92 -8.98
C GLU A 59 11.24 3.63 -7.61
N THR A 60 10.89 4.92 -7.55
CA THR A 60 10.84 5.69 -6.29
C THR A 60 9.79 5.13 -5.31
N ILE A 61 8.60 4.78 -5.80
CA ILE A 61 7.53 4.21 -4.97
C ILE A 61 7.91 2.82 -4.47
N GLY A 62 8.58 2.00 -5.29
CA GLY A 62 9.00 0.65 -4.93
C GLY A 62 9.99 0.58 -3.77
N GLU A 63 10.70 1.68 -3.49
CA GLU A 63 11.55 1.79 -2.29
C GLU A 63 10.75 2.08 -1.01
N CYS A 64 9.51 2.55 -1.11
CA CYS A 64 8.66 2.85 0.04
C CYS A 64 7.82 1.64 0.44
N PHE A 65 7.97 1.19 1.68
CA PHE A 65 7.10 0.14 2.20
C PHE A 65 5.75 0.72 2.61
N ALA A 66 4.74 0.51 1.77
CA ALA A 66 3.36 0.88 2.05
C ALA A 66 2.56 -0.30 2.60
N TYR A 67 1.79 -0.07 3.65
CA TYR A 67 1.02 -1.14 4.30
C TYR A 67 -0.25 -0.62 4.98
N LEU A 68 -1.16 -1.56 5.23
CA LEU A 68 -2.33 -1.40 6.09
C LEU A 68 -1.98 -1.93 7.50
N ASP A 69 -2.08 -1.09 8.52
CA ASP A 69 -1.83 -1.48 9.91
C ASP A 69 -3.04 -2.16 10.56
N ASP A 70 -4.22 -1.94 9.98
CA ASP A 70 -5.53 -2.48 10.34
C ASP A 70 -5.82 -3.85 9.71
N VAL A 71 -5.14 -4.21 8.63
CA VAL A 71 -5.24 -5.52 8.00
C VAL A 71 -3.99 -6.32 8.33
N ARG A 72 -4.16 -7.41 9.08
CA ARG A 72 -3.06 -8.25 9.58
C ARG A 72 -3.27 -9.71 9.26
N CYS A 73 -2.16 -10.43 9.11
CA CYS A 73 -2.19 -11.87 8.85
C CYS A 73 -2.84 -12.57 10.04
N GLU A 74 -3.85 -13.40 9.79
CA GLU A 74 -4.57 -14.13 10.83
C GLU A 74 -3.65 -15.05 11.64
N TYR A 75 -2.54 -15.51 11.07
CA TYR A 75 -1.64 -16.49 11.69
C TYR A 75 -0.44 -15.85 12.40
N CYS A 76 0.25 -14.91 11.76
CA CYS A 76 1.49 -14.34 12.29
C CYS A 76 1.37 -12.86 12.68
N GLY A 77 0.23 -12.22 12.43
CA GLY A 77 0.01 -10.81 12.75
C GLY A 77 0.79 -9.81 11.87
N TYR A 78 1.50 -10.29 10.84
CA TYR A 78 2.22 -9.44 9.89
C TYR A 78 1.27 -8.43 9.24
N VAL A 79 1.74 -7.21 9.00
CA VAL A 79 0.94 -6.14 8.37
C VAL A 79 0.73 -6.43 6.89
N CYS A 80 -0.39 -6.00 6.32
CA CYS A 80 -0.71 -6.23 4.91
C CYS A 80 0.05 -5.23 4.02
N PRO A 81 1.05 -5.65 3.22
CA PRO A 81 1.75 -4.77 2.30
C PRO A 81 0.83 -4.40 1.11
N LEU A 82 0.98 -3.19 0.59
CA LEU A 82 0.26 -2.69 -0.57
C LEU A 82 1.21 -2.50 -1.75
N GLN A 83 0.74 -2.84 -2.95
CA GLN A 83 1.48 -2.63 -4.19
C GLN A 83 0.89 -1.46 -4.99
N ILE A 84 -0.44 -1.38 -5.07
CA ILE A 84 -1.14 -0.26 -5.72
C ILE A 84 -2.27 0.29 -4.83
N PRO A 85 -2.61 1.59 -4.90
CA PRO A 85 -3.70 2.17 -4.13
C PRO A 85 -5.06 1.51 -4.36
N ALA A 86 -5.28 0.94 -5.55
CA ALA A 86 -6.52 0.22 -5.88
C ALA A 86 -6.73 -1.06 -5.04
N ASP A 87 -5.67 -1.61 -4.43
CA ASP A 87 -5.77 -2.81 -3.60
C ASP A 87 -6.37 -2.52 -2.21
N ILE A 88 -6.33 -1.26 -1.75
CA ILE A 88 -6.77 -0.87 -0.40
C ILE A 88 -8.22 -1.33 -0.10
N PRO A 89 -9.23 -0.96 -0.91
CA PRO A 89 -10.61 -1.40 -0.64
C PRO A 89 -10.75 -2.91 -0.75
N TYR A 90 -10.03 -3.54 -1.69
CA TYR A 90 -10.07 -4.99 -1.89
C TYR A 90 -9.52 -5.74 -0.67
N MET A 91 -8.37 -5.34 -0.14
CA MET A 91 -7.75 -5.96 1.03
C MET A 91 -8.59 -5.73 2.28
N ARG A 92 -9.21 -4.56 2.45
CA ARG A 92 -10.11 -4.26 3.57
C ARG A 92 -11.45 -4.98 3.52
N ALA A 93 -11.91 -5.36 2.33
CA ALA A 93 -13.15 -6.12 2.18
C ALA A 93 -12.98 -7.61 2.57
N LYS A 94 -11.74 -8.10 2.72
CA LYS A 94 -11.49 -9.48 3.14
C LYS A 94 -11.81 -9.64 4.62
N GLU A 95 -12.64 -10.63 4.95
CA GLU A 95 -12.90 -11.02 6.35
C GLU A 95 -11.64 -11.55 7.04
N ARG A 96 -10.77 -12.22 6.27
CA ARG A 96 -9.51 -12.80 6.73
C ARG A 96 -8.45 -12.58 5.66
N TRP A 97 -7.25 -12.22 6.09
CA TRP A 97 -6.08 -12.10 5.23
C TRP A 97 -4.94 -12.97 5.76
N CYS A 98 -4.25 -13.64 4.84
CA CYS A 98 -3.09 -14.46 5.12
C CYS A 98 -1.91 -13.91 4.33
N CYS A 99 -0.73 -13.80 4.96
CA CYS A 99 0.47 -13.40 4.22
C CYS A 99 1.01 -14.57 3.40
N GLU A 100 1.72 -14.27 2.33
CA GLU A 100 2.29 -15.25 1.40
C GLU A 100 3.12 -16.34 2.12
N VAL A 101 3.87 -15.97 3.16
CA VAL A 101 4.65 -16.92 3.98
C VAL A 101 3.74 -17.94 4.67
N CYS A 102 2.64 -17.49 5.28
CA CYS A 102 1.69 -18.36 5.97
C CYS A 102 0.86 -19.16 4.97
N GLU A 103 0.47 -18.59 3.83
CA GLU A 103 -0.21 -19.32 2.75
C GLU A 103 0.64 -20.49 2.25
N HIS A 104 1.94 -20.26 2.02
CA HIS A 104 2.87 -21.34 1.65
C HIS A 104 3.07 -22.39 2.75
N ALA A 105 3.05 -22.00 4.02
CA ALA A 105 3.15 -22.95 5.13
C ALA A 105 1.92 -23.87 5.21
N VAL A 106 0.71 -23.28 5.18
CA VAL A 106 -0.56 -24.02 5.18
C VAL A 106 -0.67 -24.94 3.96
N TRP A 107 -0.29 -24.44 2.79
CA TRP A 107 -0.30 -25.23 1.56
C TRP A 107 0.60 -26.48 1.66
N ARG A 108 1.79 -26.35 2.26
CA ARG A 108 2.68 -27.49 2.50
C ARG A 108 2.08 -28.50 3.48
N GLU A 109 1.46 -28.05 4.57
CA GLU A 109 0.80 -28.95 5.52
C GLU A 109 -0.35 -29.76 4.89
N HIS A 110 -1.10 -29.15 3.98
CA HIS A 110 -2.24 -29.79 3.31
C HIS A 110 -1.83 -30.76 2.19
N ASN A 111 -0.74 -30.51 1.47
CA ASN A 111 -0.30 -31.34 0.33
C ASN A 111 0.77 -32.38 0.69
N HIS A 112 1.25 -32.40 1.93
CA HIS A 112 2.13 -33.45 2.46
C HIS A 112 1.40 -34.47 3.36
N ARG A 113 0.06 -34.49 3.30
CA ARG A 113 -0.79 -35.58 3.82
C ARG A 113 -1.27 -36.48 2.69
#